data_AF-A0A958P0A2-F1
#
_entry.id   AF-A0A958P0A2-F1
#
_cell.length_a   1.000
_cell.length_b   1.000
_cell.length_c   1.000
_cell.angle_alpha   90.00
_cell.angle_beta   90.00
_cell.angle_gamma   90.00
#
_symmetry.space_group_name_H-M   'P 1'
#
loop_
_entity.id
_entity.type
_entity.pdbx_description
1 polymer ?
#
loop_
_entity_poly.entity_id
_entity_poly.type
_entity_poly.pdbx_seq_one_letter_code
_entity_poly.pdbx_strand_id
1 'polypeptide(L)'
;MINKGQPLVEVFGFSTDDFSKIAISHRDGCLCPYNNGVPKCTKDKKDSPLGVCTLNHNGVPTIICPIRFREDWRILKDATEFFFKGVKKTRALKEVRLKMKNGQSAGNIDVVLVSHDELGRVIDFGAIEIQAVYVSGNIRNPFEAYMKNPQKNYKMDWTSEAHYPRADFLSSSRKRLVPQLMYKGRILQDWKKKQAVVI
;
A
#
# COMPACT_ATOMS: atom_id res chain seq x y z
N MET A 1 3.92 19.14 -14.97
CA MET A 1 2.55 18.96 -14.43
C MET A 1 2.04 17.61 -14.89
N ILE A 2 1.36 16.85 -14.02
CA ILE A 2 0.82 15.52 -14.37
C ILE A 2 -0.32 15.71 -15.38
N ASN A 3 -0.29 14.95 -16.49
CA ASN A 3 -1.36 14.94 -17.49
C ASN A 3 -2.68 14.48 -16.84
N LYS A 4 -3.67 15.36 -16.75
CA LYS A 4 -4.99 15.06 -16.14
C LYS A 4 -5.79 14.01 -16.92
N GLY A 5 -5.51 13.83 -18.21
CA GLY A 5 -6.11 12.79 -19.03
C GLY A 5 -5.60 11.39 -18.72
N GLN A 6 -4.36 11.26 -18.25
CA GLN A 6 -3.75 9.97 -17.90
C GLN A 6 -4.14 9.58 -16.46
N PRO A 7 -4.96 8.53 -16.25
CA PRO A 7 -5.33 8.08 -14.90
C PRO A 7 -4.21 7.34 -14.17
N LEU A 8 -3.19 6.83 -14.88
CA LEU A 8 -2.14 6.00 -14.28
C LEU A 8 -0.90 6.85 -13.97
N VAL A 9 -0.43 6.82 -12.71
CA VAL A 9 0.85 7.46 -12.34
C VAL A 9 1.96 6.42 -12.31
N GLU A 10 1.74 5.31 -11.59
CA GLU A 10 2.74 4.24 -11.49
C GLU A 10 2.17 2.91 -11.97
N VAL A 11 2.95 2.22 -12.81
CA VAL A 11 2.67 0.87 -13.30
C VAL A 11 3.87 -0.02 -13.00
N PHE A 12 3.63 -1.08 -12.23
CA PHE A 12 4.63 -1.99 -11.66
C PHE A 12 5.71 -1.25 -10.84
N GLY A 13 5.31 -0.16 -10.18
CA GLY A 13 6.12 0.64 -9.29
C GLY A 13 6.95 1.74 -9.94
N PHE A 14 6.87 1.90 -11.26
CA PHE A 14 7.58 2.94 -12.01
C PHE A 14 6.60 3.92 -12.63
N SER A 15 7.00 5.18 -12.76
CA SER A 15 6.22 6.20 -13.47
C SER A 15 5.86 5.73 -14.89
N THR A 16 4.70 6.14 -15.42
CA THR A 16 4.26 5.72 -16.77
C THR A 16 5.19 6.18 -17.89
N ASP A 17 6.00 7.21 -17.67
CA ASP A 17 6.97 7.75 -18.61
C ASP A 17 8.41 7.23 -18.38
N ASP A 18 8.64 6.35 -17.40
CA ASP A 18 9.94 5.72 -17.19
C ASP A 18 10.13 4.54 -18.15
N PHE A 19 10.99 4.71 -19.15
CA PHE A 19 11.35 3.67 -20.12
C PHE A 19 12.75 3.09 -19.90
N SER A 20 13.28 3.21 -18.68
CA SER A 20 14.53 2.54 -18.31
C SER A 20 14.41 1.02 -18.46
N LYS A 21 15.55 0.35 -18.66
CA LYS A 21 15.60 -1.12 -18.78
C LYS A 21 14.97 -1.82 -17.57
N ILE A 22 15.13 -1.27 -16.37
CA ILE A 22 14.56 -1.83 -15.15
C ILE A 22 13.03 -1.69 -15.13
N ALA A 23 12.49 -0.52 -15.51
CA ALA A 23 11.05 -0.30 -15.57
C ALA A 23 10.39 -1.19 -16.63
N ILE A 24 11.01 -1.33 -17.81
CA ILE A 24 10.55 -2.26 -18.86
C ILE A 24 10.54 -3.70 -18.33
N SER A 25 11.65 -4.16 -17.76
CA SER A 25 11.76 -5.51 -17.20
C SER A 25 10.69 -5.81 -16.13
N HIS A 26 10.36 -4.84 -15.27
CA HIS A 26 9.31 -5.01 -14.27
C HIS A 26 7.91 -5.08 -14.87
N ARG A 27 7.63 -4.30 -15.92
CA ARG A 27 6.35 -4.36 -16.64
C ARG A 27 6.20 -5.68 -17.37
N ASP A 28 7.24 -6.13 -18.09
CA ASP A 28 7.23 -7.39 -18.83
C ASP A 28 7.10 -8.60 -17.91
N GLY A 29 7.85 -8.61 -16.80
CA GLY A 29 7.82 -9.68 -15.81
C GLY A 29 6.65 -9.60 -14.81
N CYS A 30 5.82 -8.56 -14.88
CA CYS A 30 4.81 -8.23 -13.88
C CYS A 30 5.37 -8.19 -12.44
N LEU A 31 6.60 -7.67 -12.29
CA LEU A 31 7.35 -7.65 -11.04
C LEU A 31 6.93 -6.47 -10.16
N CYS A 32 7.00 -6.65 -8.85
CA CYS A 32 6.73 -5.59 -7.88
C CYS A 32 8.00 -5.28 -7.09
N PRO A 33 8.58 -4.07 -7.23
CA PRO A 33 9.82 -3.71 -6.55
C PRO A 33 9.64 -3.57 -5.03
N TYR A 34 8.40 -3.44 -4.56
CA TYR A 34 8.06 -3.23 -3.15
C TYR A 34 7.59 -4.51 -2.45
N ASN A 35 7.46 -5.62 -3.17
CA ASN A 35 7.00 -6.88 -2.60
C ASN A 35 8.17 -7.73 -2.11
N ASN A 36 8.45 -7.63 -0.82
CA ASN A 36 9.56 -8.35 -0.19
C ASN A 36 9.28 -9.83 0.12
N GLY A 37 8.11 -10.37 -0.29
CA GLY A 37 7.75 -11.78 -0.08
C GLY A 37 7.76 -12.62 -1.35
N VAL A 38 7.26 -12.06 -2.45
CA VAL A 38 7.31 -12.66 -3.79
C VAL A 38 7.64 -11.58 -4.82
N PRO A 39 8.42 -11.89 -5.86
CA PRO A 39 8.86 -10.87 -6.82
C PRO A 39 7.73 -10.34 -7.70
N LYS A 40 6.63 -11.10 -7.86
CA LYS A 40 5.50 -10.72 -8.72
C LYS A 40 4.49 -9.82 -8.01
N CYS A 41 3.83 -8.96 -8.79
CA CYS A 41 2.63 -8.27 -8.38
C CYS A 41 1.50 -9.29 -8.13
N THR A 42 0.78 -9.13 -7.01
CA THR A 42 -0.28 -10.05 -6.59
C THR A 42 -1.67 -9.42 -6.61
N LYS A 43 -1.79 -8.17 -7.09
CA LYS A 43 -3.06 -7.43 -7.10
C LYS A 43 -4.01 -8.01 -8.16
N ASP A 44 -5.27 -8.20 -7.79
CA ASP A 44 -6.36 -8.70 -8.65
C ASP A 44 -6.25 -10.20 -8.97
N LYS A 45 -5.55 -10.60 -10.04
CA LYS A 45 -5.48 -12.00 -10.50
C LYS A 45 -4.05 -12.51 -10.53
N LYS A 46 -3.86 -13.81 -10.23
CA LYS A 46 -2.54 -14.47 -10.20
C LYS A 46 -1.79 -14.38 -11.55
N ASP A 47 -2.49 -14.67 -12.64
CA ASP A 47 -1.88 -14.75 -13.98
C ASP A 47 -2.07 -13.48 -14.82
N SER A 48 -2.83 -12.50 -14.32
CA SER A 48 -3.03 -11.19 -14.96
C SER A 48 -3.16 -10.11 -13.90
N PRO A 49 -2.06 -9.81 -13.17
CA PRO A 49 -2.13 -8.87 -12.07
C PRO A 49 -2.46 -7.46 -12.56
N LEU A 50 -3.14 -6.69 -11.73
CA LEU A 50 -3.40 -5.28 -11.98
C LEU A 50 -2.21 -4.47 -11.44
N GLY A 51 -1.25 -4.19 -12.30
CA GLY A 51 0.02 -3.54 -11.94
C GLY A 51 -0.06 -2.07 -11.55
N VAL A 52 -1.23 -1.48 -11.32
CA VAL A 52 -1.35 -0.05 -10.99
C VAL A 52 -1.15 0.18 -9.50
N CYS A 53 -0.05 0.85 -9.17
CA CYS A 53 0.35 1.18 -7.79
C CYS A 53 -0.24 2.52 -7.33
N THR A 54 -0.24 3.51 -8.23
CA THR A 54 -0.61 4.89 -7.95
C THR A 54 -1.48 5.44 -9.07
N LEU A 55 -2.62 6.03 -8.72
CA LEU A 55 -3.59 6.65 -9.61
C LEU A 55 -3.37 8.16 -9.65
N ASN A 56 -3.69 8.80 -10.76
CA ASN A 56 -3.81 10.24 -10.87
C ASN A 56 -5.23 10.64 -10.48
N HIS A 57 -5.38 11.29 -9.33
CA HIS A 57 -6.64 11.90 -8.91
C HIS A 57 -6.57 13.41 -9.09
N ASN A 58 -7.10 13.92 -10.22
CA ASN A 58 -7.16 15.35 -10.53
C ASN A 58 -5.80 16.08 -10.51
N GLY A 59 -4.72 15.39 -10.87
CA GLY A 59 -3.34 15.90 -10.85
C GLY A 59 -2.58 15.54 -9.58
N VAL A 60 -3.18 14.82 -8.63
CA VAL A 60 -2.56 14.38 -7.38
C VAL A 60 -2.29 12.88 -7.44
N PRO A 61 -1.02 12.43 -7.35
CA PRO A 61 -0.68 11.02 -7.18
C PRO A 61 -1.33 10.46 -5.92
N THR A 62 -2.11 9.40 -6.08
CA THR A 62 -2.83 8.74 -4.98
C THR A 62 -2.48 7.27 -4.97
N ILE A 63 -1.89 6.79 -3.86
CA ILE A 63 -1.47 5.40 -3.73
C ILE A 63 -2.71 4.50 -3.55
N ILE A 64 -2.84 3.51 -4.41
CA ILE A 64 -3.98 2.57 -4.46
C ILE A 64 -3.54 1.10 -4.26
N CYS A 65 -2.30 0.91 -3.83
CA CYS A 65 -1.73 -0.40 -3.53
C CYS A 65 -1.01 -0.33 -2.17
N PRO A 66 -1.43 -1.11 -1.16
CA PRO A 66 -0.81 -1.05 0.17
C PRO A 66 0.66 -1.50 0.16
N ILE A 67 1.05 -2.38 -0.77
CA ILE A 67 2.44 -2.84 -0.92
C ILE A 67 3.37 -1.68 -1.31
N ARG A 68 2.87 -0.63 -1.98
CA ARG A 68 3.65 0.55 -2.37
C ARG A 68 4.25 1.31 -1.18
N PHE A 69 3.62 1.25 0.00
CA PHE A 69 4.13 1.85 1.25
C PHE A 69 5.35 1.12 1.83
N ARG A 70 5.73 -0.04 1.27
CA ARG A 70 6.90 -0.81 1.70
C ARG A 70 8.20 -0.34 1.03
N GLU A 71 8.14 0.68 0.16
CA GLU A 71 9.30 1.33 -0.44
C GLU A 71 10.33 1.69 0.64
N ASP A 72 11.49 1.03 0.56
CA ASP A 72 12.63 1.12 1.49
C ASP A 72 12.25 1.05 2.97
N TRP A 73 11.07 0.49 3.28
CA TRP A 73 10.47 0.52 4.61
C TRP A 73 10.48 1.90 5.28
N ARG A 74 10.34 2.98 4.50
CA ARG A 74 10.38 4.37 5.00
C ARG A 74 9.40 4.59 6.15
N ILE A 75 8.22 3.98 6.05
CA ILE A 75 7.18 4.02 7.08
C ILE A 75 7.65 3.50 8.45
N LEU A 76 8.60 2.56 8.48
CA LEU A 76 9.11 2.01 9.74
C LEU A 76 10.01 3.02 10.46
N LYS A 77 10.75 3.85 9.73
CA LYS A 77 11.57 4.90 10.33
C LYS A 77 10.70 5.91 11.06
N ASP A 78 9.65 6.39 10.40
CA ASP A 78 8.71 7.36 10.98
C ASP A 78 7.94 6.73 12.16
N ALA A 79 7.55 5.47 12.04
CA ALA A 79 6.89 4.73 13.11
C ALA A 79 7.80 4.48 14.32
N THR A 80 9.09 4.17 14.12
CA THR A 80 10.08 4.04 15.21
C THR A 80 10.16 5.31 16.03
N GLU A 81 10.24 6.46 15.36
CA GLU A 81 10.28 7.76 16.03
C GLU A 81 8.99 8.01 16.82
N PHE A 82 7.84 7.81 16.18
CA PHE A 82 6.53 8.02 16.80
C PHE A 82 6.28 7.14 18.04
N PHE A 83 6.65 5.85 17.97
CA PHE A 83 6.40 4.90 19.05
C PHE A 83 7.42 5.04 20.17
N PHE A 84 8.71 5.07 19.83
CA PHE A 84 9.79 4.84 20.79
C PHE A 84 10.73 6.02 20.99
N LYS A 85 10.51 7.18 20.34
CA LYS A 85 11.34 8.39 20.51
C LYS A 85 12.85 8.13 20.30
N GLY A 86 13.21 7.46 19.20
CA GLY A 86 14.61 7.25 18.81
C GLY A 86 15.31 5.99 19.34
N VAL A 87 14.57 5.02 19.90
CA VAL A 87 15.15 3.68 20.19
C VAL A 87 15.67 3.03 18.90
N LYS A 88 16.93 2.58 18.91
CA LYS A 88 17.63 2.10 17.71
C LYS A 88 17.39 0.61 17.40
N LYS A 89 17.11 -0.21 18.42
CA LYS A 89 16.94 -1.67 18.26
C LYS A 89 15.46 -2.00 18.08
N THR A 90 15.02 -1.99 16.81
CA THR A 90 13.64 -2.29 16.44
C THR A 90 13.56 -3.39 15.38
N ARG A 91 12.51 -4.20 15.44
CA ARG A 91 12.19 -5.20 14.42
C ARG A 91 10.73 -5.08 14.00
N ALA A 92 10.43 -5.25 12.72
CA ALA A 92 9.07 -5.29 12.21
C ALA A 92 8.63 -6.73 11.95
N LEU A 93 7.40 -7.04 12.37
CA LEU A 93 6.70 -8.29 12.11
C LEU A 93 5.49 -7.99 11.24
N LYS A 94 5.27 -8.74 10.17
CA LYS A 94 4.14 -8.54 9.25
C LYS A 94 2.99 -9.48 9.61
N GLU A 95 1.76 -9.01 9.41
CA GLU A 95 0.52 -9.81 9.48
C GLU A 95 0.37 -10.58 10.81
N VAL A 96 0.48 -9.85 11.92
CA VAL A 96 0.38 -10.45 13.26
C VAL A 96 -1.08 -10.67 13.64
N ARG A 97 -1.48 -11.93 13.83
CA ARG A 97 -2.84 -12.28 14.23
C ARG A 97 -3.13 -11.89 15.68
N LEU A 98 -4.19 -11.11 15.88
CA LEU A 98 -4.76 -10.81 17.18
C LEU A 98 -5.75 -11.90 17.57
N LYS A 99 -5.61 -12.43 18.78
CA LYS A 99 -6.55 -13.41 19.34
C LYS A 99 -7.38 -12.77 20.44
N MET A 100 -8.67 -13.04 20.43
CA MET A 100 -9.58 -12.74 21.52
C MET A 100 -9.37 -13.70 22.68
N LYS A 101 -9.92 -13.38 23.86
CA LYS A 101 -9.82 -14.22 25.07
C LYS A 101 -10.35 -15.64 24.87
N ASN A 102 -11.34 -15.81 24.00
CA ASN A 102 -11.91 -17.12 23.62
C ASN A 102 -11.11 -17.87 22.54
N GLY A 103 -9.93 -17.36 22.14
CA GLY A 103 -9.06 -17.96 21.12
C GLY A 103 -9.43 -17.64 19.67
N GLN A 104 -10.58 -17.02 19.41
CA GLN A 104 -10.99 -16.61 18.06
C GLN A 104 -10.17 -15.42 17.56
N SER A 105 -10.09 -15.26 16.23
CA SER A 105 -9.32 -14.18 15.61
C SER A 105 -10.07 -12.84 15.71
N ALA A 106 -9.39 -11.80 16.22
CA ALA A 106 -9.86 -10.41 16.17
C ALA A 106 -9.40 -9.68 14.89
N GLY A 107 -8.77 -10.41 13.95
CA GLY A 107 -8.12 -9.86 12.76
C GLY A 107 -6.60 -9.88 12.87
N ASN A 108 -5.93 -9.35 11.86
CA ASN A 108 -4.46 -9.27 11.80
C ASN A 108 -4.03 -7.81 11.80
N ILE A 109 -2.99 -7.45 12.55
CA ILE A 109 -2.29 -6.17 12.41
C ILE A 109 -1.34 -6.27 11.22
N ASP A 110 -1.35 -5.27 10.32
CA ASP A 110 -0.52 -5.29 9.11
C ASP A 110 0.97 -5.36 9.44
N VAL A 111 1.44 -4.49 10.34
CA VAL A 111 2.81 -4.50 10.85
C VAL A 111 2.84 -4.23 12.35
N VAL A 112 3.55 -5.06 13.10
CA VAL A 112 3.90 -4.80 14.50
C VAL A 112 5.37 -4.45 14.57
N LEU A 113 5.67 -3.23 15.05
CA LEU A 113 7.03 -2.78 15.29
C LEU A 113 7.36 -3.02 16.76
N VAL A 114 8.39 -3.82 17.03
CA VAL A 114 8.84 -4.13 18.38
C VAL A 114 10.16 -3.43 18.67
N SER A 115 10.31 -2.88 19.86
CA SER A 115 11.61 -2.54 20.44
C SER A 115 12.10 -3.68 21.32
N HIS A 116 13.41 -3.92 21.33
CA HIS A 116 13.97 -5.02 22.10
C HIS A 116 15.31 -4.64 22.75
N ASP A 117 15.66 -5.35 23.82
CA ASP A 117 16.94 -5.20 24.49
C ASP A 117 18.08 -5.91 23.72
N GLU A 118 19.27 -5.91 24.30
CA GLU A 118 20.46 -6.52 23.69
C GLU A 118 20.38 -8.04 23.59
N LEU A 119 19.57 -8.66 24.45
CA LEU A 119 19.33 -10.09 24.48
C LEU A 119 18.16 -10.51 23.57
N GLY A 120 17.55 -9.55 22.87
CA GLY A 120 16.42 -9.78 21.98
C GLY A 120 15.08 -9.90 22.70
N ARG A 121 14.99 -9.56 23.99
CA ARG A 121 13.72 -9.54 24.73
C ARG A 121 12.92 -8.31 24.34
N VAL A 122 11.64 -8.51 24.01
CA VAL A 122 10.74 -7.41 23.63
C VAL A 122 10.49 -6.52 24.84
N ILE A 123 10.76 -5.22 24.68
CA ILE A 123 10.52 -4.18 25.69
C ILE A 123 9.15 -3.54 25.46
N ASP A 124 8.88 -3.14 24.23
CA ASP A 124 7.65 -2.45 23.86
C ASP A 124 7.28 -2.72 22.39
N PHE A 125 6.05 -2.41 22.01
CA PHE A 125 5.61 -2.51 20.63
C PHE A 125 4.58 -1.45 20.24
N GLY A 126 4.56 -1.12 18.95
CA GLY A 126 3.54 -0.31 18.31
C GLY A 126 2.89 -1.07 17.16
N ALA A 127 1.61 -0.82 16.93
CA ALA A 127 0.87 -1.41 15.81
C ALA A 127 0.76 -0.41 14.66
N ILE A 128 1.01 -0.87 13.44
CA ILE A 128 0.93 -0.07 12.22
C ILE A 128 -0.12 -0.71 11.31
N GLU A 129 -1.09 0.09 10.87
CA GLU A 129 -2.07 -0.28 9.84
C GLU A 129 -1.78 0.53 8.57
N ILE A 130 -1.78 -0.13 7.41
CA ILE A 130 -1.49 0.50 6.12
C ILE A 130 -2.78 0.57 5.32
N GLN A 131 -3.19 1.77 4.93
CA GLN A 131 -4.43 1.99 4.20
C GLN A 131 -4.20 2.75 2.89
N ALA A 132 -4.10 1.98 1.81
CA ALA A 132 -4.18 2.54 0.46
C ALA A 132 -5.62 2.90 0.06
N VAL A 133 -5.74 3.81 -0.91
CA VAL A 133 -7.04 4.30 -1.37
C VAL A 133 -7.71 3.30 -2.30
N TYR A 134 -9.01 3.12 -2.13
CA TYR A 134 -9.87 2.37 -3.05
C TYR A 134 -10.02 3.10 -4.37
N VAL A 135 -10.34 2.32 -5.40
CA VAL A 135 -10.67 2.84 -6.71
C VAL A 135 -12.13 2.54 -7.02
N SER A 136 -12.86 3.55 -7.47
CA SER A 136 -14.13 3.39 -8.17
C SER A 136 -13.91 3.53 -9.68
N GLY A 137 -14.85 3.02 -10.49
CA GLY A 137 -14.70 2.97 -11.94
C GLY A 137 -13.84 1.80 -12.43
N ASN A 138 -13.41 1.86 -13.69
CA ASN A 138 -12.65 0.82 -14.36
C ASN A 138 -11.19 1.24 -14.54
N ILE A 139 -10.31 0.67 -13.71
CA ILE A 139 -8.86 0.85 -13.79
C ILE A 139 -8.17 -0.18 -14.70
N ARG A 140 -8.83 -1.31 -14.99
CA ARG A 140 -8.25 -2.39 -15.78
C ARG A 140 -8.12 -2.01 -17.25
N ASN A 141 -9.13 -1.39 -17.84
CA ASN A 141 -9.09 -0.97 -19.24
C ASN A 141 -7.94 0.02 -19.54
N PRO A 142 -7.76 1.13 -18.78
CA PRO A 142 -6.61 2.01 -19.01
C PRO A 142 -5.28 1.30 -18.76
N PHE A 143 -5.20 0.43 -17.75
CA PHE A 143 -4.00 -0.37 -17.49
C PHE A 143 -3.64 -1.28 -18.68
N GLU A 144 -4.61 -2.01 -19.22
CA GLU A 144 -4.39 -2.88 -20.38
C GLU A 144 -4.07 -2.08 -21.64
N ALA A 145 -4.72 -0.93 -21.85
CA ALA A 145 -4.38 -0.02 -22.94
C ALA A 145 -2.94 0.47 -22.82
N TYR A 146 -2.50 0.89 -21.63
CA TYR A 146 -1.11 1.28 -21.39
C TYR A 146 -0.14 0.12 -21.67
N MET A 147 -0.41 -1.09 -21.15
CA MET A 147 0.47 -2.25 -21.32
C MET A 147 0.60 -2.73 -22.76
N LYS A 148 -0.37 -2.45 -23.65
CA LYS A 148 -0.25 -2.77 -25.09
C LYS A 148 0.89 -2.03 -25.78
N ASN A 149 1.14 -0.78 -25.40
CA ASN A 149 2.25 0.02 -25.92
C ASN A 149 2.58 1.18 -24.96
N PRO A 150 3.41 0.93 -23.93
CA PRO A 150 3.75 1.95 -22.93
C PRO A 150 4.33 3.23 -23.55
N GLN A 151 5.20 3.11 -24.55
CA GLN A 151 5.84 4.25 -25.21
C GLN A 151 4.85 5.16 -25.95
N LYS A 152 3.79 4.60 -26.52
CA LYS A 152 2.74 5.38 -27.17
C LYS A 152 1.71 5.90 -26.16
N ASN A 153 1.43 5.13 -25.11
CA ASN A 153 0.26 5.34 -24.26
C ASN A 153 0.58 6.00 -22.90
N TYR A 154 1.84 6.31 -22.60
CA TYR A 154 2.22 6.97 -21.33
C TYR A 154 1.53 8.33 -21.11
N LYS A 155 1.17 9.03 -22.19
CA LYS A 155 0.40 10.29 -22.17
C LYS A 155 -1.02 10.15 -22.73
N MET A 156 -1.61 8.95 -22.71
CA MET A 156 -2.98 8.76 -23.18
C MET A 156 -3.97 9.65 -22.41
N ASP A 157 -5.05 10.05 -23.08
CA ASP A 157 -6.18 10.74 -22.46
C ASP A 157 -7.35 9.76 -22.32
N TRP A 158 -7.77 9.53 -21.08
CA TRP A 158 -8.86 8.63 -20.72
C TRP A 158 -10.13 9.39 -20.31
N THR A 159 -10.13 10.74 -20.36
CA THR A 159 -11.23 11.58 -19.82
C THR A 159 -12.59 11.34 -20.50
N SER A 160 -12.61 10.96 -21.77
CA SER A 160 -13.84 10.68 -22.53
C SER A 160 -14.37 9.26 -22.33
N GLU A 161 -13.62 8.38 -21.67
CA GLU A 161 -13.99 6.98 -21.49
C GLU A 161 -14.98 6.80 -20.34
N ALA A 162 -15.93 5.88 -20.53
CA ALA A 162 -16.90 5.53 -19.50
C ALA A 162 -16.19 4.94 -18.26
N HIS A 163 -16.76 5.21 -17.08
CA HIS A 163 -16.25 4.72 -15.80
C HIS A 163 -14.79 5.09 -15.51
N TYR A 164 -14.37 6.32 -15.81
CA TYR A 164 -13.04 6.84 -15.47
C TYR A 164 -12.63 6.45 -14.03
N PRO A 165 -11.45 5.84 -13.82
CA PRO A 165 -11.04 5.38 -12.51
C PRO A 165 -10.77 6.57 -11.56
N ARG A 166 -11.34 6.53 -10.36
CA ARG A 166 -11.21 7.61 -9.37
C ARG A 166 -10.85 7.04 -8.01
N ALA A 167 -10.04 7.80 -7.27
CA ALA A 167 -9.81 7.53 -5.86
C ALA A 167 -11.13 7.69 -5.07
N ASP A 168 -11.53 6.64 -4.37
CA ASP A 168 -12.72 6.59 -3.52
C ASP A 168 -12.32 6.67 -2.04
N PHE A 169 -12.02 7.88 -1.59
CA PHE A 169 -11.63 8.16 -0.21
C PHE A 169 -12.75 7.84 0.80
N LEU A 170 -14.01 8.01 0.40
CA LEU A 170 -15.17 7.76 1.26
C LEU A 170 -15.36 6.27 1.55
N SER A 171 -15.30 5.42 0.53
CA SER A 171 -15.32 3.97 0.76
C SER A 171 -14.08 3.50 1.51
N SER A 172 -12.90 4.06 1.20
CA SER A 172 -11.65 3.71 1.90
C SER A 172 -11.72 3.95 3.40
N SER A 173 -12.22 5.13 3.79
CA SER A 173 -12.35 5.51 5.18
C SER A 173 -13.47 4.72 5.88
N ARG A 174 -14.69 4.81 5.35
CA ARG A 174 -15.89 4.27 6.02
C ARG A 174 -15.96 2.74 6.05
N LYS A 175 -15.58 2.07 4.96
CA LYS A 175 -15.75 0.61 4.84
C LYS A 175 -14.56 -0.20 5.36
N ARG A 176 -13.41 0.42 5.57
CA ARG A 176 -12.19 -0.27 6.03
C ARG A 176 -11.53 0.41 7.21
N LEU A 177 -11.07 1.66 7.06
CA LEU A 177 -10.23 2.28 8.08
C LEU A 177 -10.96 2.46 9.42
N VAL A 178 -12.17 3.05 9.41
CA VAL A 178 -12.92 3.31 10.63
C VAL A 178 -13.26 2.00 11.38
N PRO A 179 -13.80 0.94 10.73
CA PRO A 179 -13.99 -0.34 11.40
C PRO A 179 -12.70 -0.91 12.00
N GLN A 180 -11.58 -0.89 11.26
CA GLN A 180 -10.29 -1.40 11.75
C GLN A 180 -9.82 -0.65 13.00
N LEU A 181 -9.92 0.68 13.00
CA LEU A 181 -9.58 1.53 14.13
C LEU A 181 -10.49 1.29 15.34
N MET A 182 -11.80 1.14 15.13
CA MET A 182 -12.74 0.88 16.24
C MET A 182 -12.47 -0.46 16.92
N TYR A 183 -12.31 -1.53 16.13
CA TYR A 183 -12.11 -2.87 16.68
C TYR A 183 -10.70 -3.06 17.26
N LYS A 184 -9.65 -2.81 16.48
CA LYS A 184 -8.26 -3.04 16.93
C LYS A 184 -7.79 -1.94 17.87
N GLY A 185 -8.17 -0.68 17.61
CA GLY A 185 -7.77 0.45 18.44
C GLY A 185 -8.27 0.30 19.87
N ARG A 186 -9.46 -0.29 20.09
CA ARG A 186 -9.92 -0.57 21.46
C ARG A 186 -9.04 -1.59 22.18
N ILE A 187 -8.68 -2.69 21.51
CA ILE A 187 -7.79 -3.73 22.07
C ILE A 187 -6.43 -3.12 22.42
N LEU A 188 -5.86 -2.33 21.50
CA LEU A 188 -4.57 -1.68 21.70
C LEU A 188 -4.62 -0.62 22.81
N GLN A 189 -5.73 0.13 22.92
CA GLN A 189 -5.96 1.07 24.01
C GLN A 189 -5.99 0.37 25.36
N ASP A 190 -6.70 -0.76 25.47
CA ASP A 190 -6.77 -1.55 26.71
C ASP A 190 -5.38 -2.09 27.10
N TRP A 191 -4.52 -2.38 26.13
CA TRP A 191 -3.11 -2.77 26.34
C TRP A 191 -2.16 -1.58 26.57
N LYS A 192 -2.68 -0.35 26.53
CA LYS A 192 -1.91 0.91 26.60
C LYS A 192 -0.82 0.99 25.52
N LYS A 193 -1.13 0.48 24.32
CA LYS A 193 -0.23 0.50 23.16
C LYS A 193 -0.69 1.51 22.12
N LYS A 194 0.29 2.18 21.51
CA LYS A 194 0.05 3.13 20.44
C LYS A 194 -0.23 2.40 19.12
N GLN A 195 -1.07 3.01 18.31
CA GLN A 195 -1.32 2.63 16.93
C GLN A 195 -0.94 3.78 16.00
N ALA A 196 -0.35 3.46 14.85
CA ALA A 196 -0.13 4.39 13.75
C ALA A 196 -0.91 3.91 12.52
N VAL A 197 -1.41 4.86 11.74
CA VAL A 197 -2.04 4.60 10.45
C VAL A 197 -1.21 5.27 9.37
N VAL A 198 -0.84 4.50 8.36
CA VAL A 198 -0.18 5.00 7.16
C VAL A 198 -1.22 5.15 6.06
N ILE A 199 -1.35 6.36 5.51
CA ILE A 199 -2.29 6.73 4.44
C ILE A 199 -1.58 7.46 3.30
#